data_AF-A0A2M7AP89-F1
#
_entry.id   AF-A0A2M7AP89-F1
#
_cell.length_a   1.000
_cell.length_b   1.000
_cell.length_c   1.000
_cell.angle_alpha   90.00
_cell.angle_beta   90.00
_cell.angle_gamma   90.00
#
_symmetry.space_group_name_H-M   'P 1'
#
loop_
_entity.id
_entity.type
_entity.pdbx_description
1 polymer ?
#
loop_
_entity_poly.entity_id
_entity_poly.type
_entity_poly.pdbx_seq_one_letter_code
_entity_poly.pdbx_strand_id
1 'polypeptide(L)'
;NIRTFENLAGVNVEIDETPGVITLSSFDGVRREVARRAMEKLIADGRIQPARIEEVVAKSQRDVDKIIREAGEQLVYETGVTGLPSEIIDLLGRFKFRTSYGQNMIAHTLEVVNIGKVLANEIGTDVKIVKAACLLHDIGKVLTADTEGSHTQIGADILRRYKISERIIQAMESHHEEKPFTSIEGILVNVADAISGARPGARYEDYESYVKRISELENIAASFDGVEKTFALQAGREVRVIVIPQKVDDNGIVTLAHGIAKRIHDEVVYPGMVKVTVIRENRAVEVAK
;
A
#
# COMPACT_ATOMS: atom_id res chain seq x y z
N ASN A 1 -5.89 -20.51 23.67
CA ASN A 1 -6.14 -20.92 22.27
C ASN A 1 -6.00 -19.74 21.32
N ILE A 2 -6.89 -18.73 21.34
CA ILE A 2 -6.78 -17.55 20.47
C ILE A 2 -5.40 -16.87 20.62
N ARG A 3 -5.03 -16.44 21.83
CA ARG A 3 -3.69 -15.87 22.10
C ARG A 3 -2.53 -16.75 21.64
N THR A 4 -2.65 -18.07 21.79
CA THR A 4 -1.63 -19.02 21.34
C THR A 4 -1.51 -19.00 19.82
N PHE A 5 -2.64 -18.97 19.12
CA PHE A 5 -2.69 -18.88 17.67
C PHE A 5 -2.13 -17.53 17.18
N GLU A 6 -2.57 -16.42 17.77
CA GLU A 6 -2.09 -15.07 17.43
C GLU A 6 -0.58 -14.95 17.57
N ASN A 7 -0.01 -15.44 18.68
CA ASN A 7 1.42 -15.41 18.92
C ASN A 7 2.21 -16.26 17.92
N LEU A 8 1.71 -17.47 17.58
CA LEU A 8 2.41 -18.39 16.69
C LEU A 8 2.28 -18.00 15.22
N ALA A 9 1.13 -17.49 14.80
CA ALA A 9 0.87 -17.08 13.42
C ALA A 9 1.26 -15.62 13.14
N GLY A 10 1.45 -14.79 14.18
CA GLY A 10 1.81 -13.38 14.06
C GLY A 10 0.71 -12.53 13.44
N VAL A 11 -0.54 -12.78 13.85
CA VAL A 11 -1.75 -12.07 13.42
C VAL A 11 -2.62 -11.75 14.62
N ASN A 12 -3.54 -10.80 14.50
CA ASN A 12 -4.63 -10.62 15.44
C ASN A 12 -5.89 -11.34 14.93
N VAL A 13 -6.62 -11.96 15.85
CA VAL A 13 -7.87 -12.66 15.57
C VAL A 13 -9.01 -11.84 16.14
N GLU A 14 -9.86 -11.33 15.27
CA GLU A 14 -11.04 -10.55 15.61
C GLU A 14 -12.29 -11.40 15.40
N ILE A 15 -13.07 -11.58 16.46
CA ILE A 15 -14.37 -12.27 16.44
C ILE A 15 -15.41 -11.21 16.76
N ASP A 16 -16.16 -10.81 15.74
CA ASP A 16 -17.22 -9.80 15.86
C ASP A 16 -18.59 -10.44 16.16
N GLU A 17 -19.63 -9.63 16.34
CA GLU A 17 -21.01 -10.07 16.56
C GLU A 17 -21.61 -10.85 15.38
N THR A 18 -20.98 -10.78 14.20
CA THR A 18 -21.41 -11.54 13.01
C THR A 18 -21.14 -13.04 13.17
N PRO A 19 -22.16 -13.89 13.29
CA PRO A 19 -21.96 -15.31 13.53
C PRO A 19 -21.24 -16.01 12.37
N GLY A 20 -20.25 -16.84 12.69
CA GLY A 20 -19.52 -17.65 11.70
C GLY A 20 -18.45 -16.90 10.91
N VAL A 21 -18.18 -15.63 11.23
CA VAL A 21 -17.12 -14.84 10.62
C VAL A 21 -15.96 -14.68 11.61
N ILE A 22 -14.74 -14.96 11.14
CA ILE A 22 -13.50 -14.72 11.88
C ILE A 22 -12.61 -13.84 10.99
N THR A 23 -12.20 -12.71 11.52
CA THR A 23 -11.31 -11.78 10.82
C THR A 23 -9.88 -11.96 11.31
N LEU A 24 -8.94 -12.10 10.38
CA LEU A 24 -7.51 -12.23 10.66
C LEU A 24 -6.78 -10.98 10.14
N SER A 25 -6.23 -10.18 11.05
CA SER A 25 -5.56 -8.92 10.69
C SER A 25 -4.05 -8.99 10.92
N SER A 26 -3.28 -8.56 9.92
CA SER A 26 -1.82 -8.41 9.98
C SER A 26 -1.36 -7.57 8.78
N PHE A 27 -0.29 -6.80 8.93
CA PHE A 27 0.32 -6.05 7.81
C PHE A 27 1.11 -6.96 6.87
N ASP A 28 1.58 -8.10 7.37
CA ASP A 28 2.31 -9.09 6.58
C ASP A 28 1.32 -10.06 5.90
N GLY A 29 1.23 -9.96 4.58
CA GLY A 29 0.36 -10.82 3.77
C GLY A 29 0.71 -12.31 3.85
N VAL A 30 1.98 -12.65 4.09
CA VAL A 30 2.41 -14.05 4.27
C VAL A 30 1.85 -14.59 5.57
N ARG A 31 1.99 -13.84 6.68
CA ARG A 31 1.41 -14.22 7.98
C ARG A 31 -0.10 -14.39 7.90
N ARG A 32 -0.80 -13.49 7.19
CA ARG A 32 -2.25 -13.63 6.96
C ARG A 32 -2.60 -14.94 6.25
N GLU A 33 -1.87 -15.32 5.20
CA GLU A 33 -2.14 -16.56 4.47
C GLU A 33 -1.84 -17.81 5.31
N VAL A 34 -0.74 -17.80 6.07
CA VAL A 34 -0.39 -18.88 7.00
C VAL A 34 -1.47 -19.05 8.05
N ALA A 35 -1.91 -17.95 8.66
CA ALA A 35 -2.99 -17.93 9.63
C ALA A 35 -4.30 -18.44 9.03
N ARG A 36 -4.71 -17.94 7.85
CA ARG A 36 -5.94 -18.38 7.17
C ARG A 36 -5.96 -19.90 6.98
N ARG A 37 -4.90 -20.46 6.39
CA ARG A 37 -4.78 -21.91 6.16
C ARG A 37 -4.75 -22.70 7.46
N ALA A 38 -4.05 -22.20 8.47
CA ALA A 38 -3.99 -22.86 9.77
C ALA A 38 -5.37 -22.88 10.45
N MET A 39 -6.09 -21.76 10.41
CA MET A 39 -7.44 -21.63 10.97
C MET A 39 -8.43 -22.56 10.26
N GLU A 40 -8.43 -22.60 8.93
CA GLU A 40 -9.26 -23.52 8.14
C GLU A 40 -9.03 -24.99 8.54
N LYS A 41 -7.76 -25.39 8.68
CA LYS A 41 -7.39 -26.76 9.11
C LYS A 41 -7.82 -27.04 10.55
N LEU A 42 -7.65 -26.10 11.46
CA LEU A 42 -8.02 -26.26 12.88
C LEU A 42 -9.54 -26.37 13.07
N ILE A 43 -10.31 -25.56 12.34
CA ILE A 43 -11.77 -25.61 12.36
C ILE A 43 -12.27 -26.95 11.81
N ALA A 44 -11.72 -27.40 10.68
CA ALA A 44 -12.08 -28.68 10.07
C ALA A 44 -11.75 -29.89 10.97
N ASP A 45 -10.67 -29.82 11.74
CA ASP A 45 -10.25 -30.85 12.70
C ASP A 45 -11.06 -30.81 14.01
N GLY A 46 -11.66 -29.67 14.37
CA GLY A 46 -12.42 -29.47 15.61
C GLY A 46 -11.58 -29.47 16.89
N ARG A 47 -10.27 -29.75 16.80
CA ARG A 47 -9.33 -29.81 17.93
C ARG A 47 -8.46 -28.56 17.97
N ILE A 48 -8.86 -27.60 18.78
CA ILE A 48 -8.16 -26.32 18.93
C ILE A 48 -7.48 -26.28 20.30
N GLN A 49 -6.38 -27.01 20.45
CA GLN A 49 -5.56 -27.04 21.67
C GLN A 49 -4.14 -26.53 21.36
N PRO A 50 -3.39 -25.98 22.34
CA PRO A 50 -2.09 -25.35 22.10
C PRO A 50 -1.11 -26.19 21.26
N ALA A 51 -0.90 -27.46 21.59
CA ALA A 51 0.01 -28.34 20.86
C ALA A 51 -0.44 -28.57 19.39
N ARG A 52 -1.75 -28.65 19.15
CA ARG A 52 -2.29 -28.82 17.81
C ARG A 52 -2.19 -27.54 16.99
N ILE A 53 -2.42 -26.39 17.62
CA ILE A 53 -2.23 -25.07 16.98
C ILE A 53 -0.79 -24.95 16.48
N GLU A 54 0.19 -25.27 17.33
CA GLU A 54 1.61 -25.22 16.97
C GLU A 54 1.94 -26.10 15.77
N GLU A 55 1.51 -27.37 15.79
CA GLU A 55 1.71 -28.30 14.69
C GLU A 55 1.10 -27.80 13.37
N VAL A 56 -0.15 -27.32 13.42
CA VAL A 56 -0.90 -26.89 12.23
C VAL A 56 -0.38 -25.57 11.67
N VAL A 57 0.03 -24.63 12.52
CA VAL A 57 0.68 -23.38 12.09
C VAL A 57 2.01 -23.70 11.43
N ALA A 58 2.87 -24.51 12.05
CA ALA A 58 4.17 -24.90 11.48
C ALA A 58 4.03 -25.67 10.15
N LYS A 59 3.00 -26.53 10.03
CA LYS A 59 2.69 -27.19 8.74
C LYS A 59 2.22 -26.18 7.69
N SER A 60 1.35 -25.24 8.07
CA SER A 60 0.83 -24.23 7.15
C SER A 60 1.90 -23.24 6.69
N GLN A 61 2.87 -22.91 7.55
CA GLN A 61 4.05 -22.14 7.17
C GLN A 61 4.84 -22.85 6.06
N ARG A 62 5.16 -24.14 6.23
CA ARG A 62 5.87 -24.93 5.22
C ARG A 62 5.10 -25.02 3.89
N ASP A 63 3.78 -25.15 3.95
CA ASP A 63 2.95 -25.17 2.74
C ASP A 63 3.00 -23.82 2.01
N VAL A 64 2.97 -22.71 2.74
CA VAL A 64 3.07 -21.35 2.16
C VAL A 64 4.47 -21.08 1.62
N ASP A 65 5.53 -21.50 2.32
CA ASP A 65 6.91 -21.34 1.85
C ASP A 65 7.14 -22.05 0.50
N LYS A 66 6.54 -23.24 0.31
CA LYS A 66 6.58 -23.94 -0.98
C LYS A 66 5.87 -23.13 -2.08
N ILE A 67 4.71 -22.56 -1.78
CA ILE A 67 3.96 -21.71 -2.72
C ILE A 67 4.74 -20.44 -3.07
N ILE A 68 5.44 -19.85 -2.09
CA ILE A 68 6.34 -18.71 -2.30
C ILE A 68 7.45 -19.10 -3.28
N ARG A 69 8.16 -20.21 -3.02
CA ARG A 69 9.23 -20.69 -3.91
C ARG A 69 8.73 -20.89 -5.33
N GLU A 70 7.64 -21.63 -5.51
CA GLU A 70 7.03 -21.90 -6.82
C GLU A 70 6.63 -20.60 -7.54
N ALA A 71 6.06 -19.63 -6.82
CA ALA A 71 5.68 -18.34 -7.39
C ALA A 71 6.90 -17.51 -7.84
N GLY A 72 7.97 -17.52 -7.06
CA GLY A 72 9.23 -16.86 -7.41
C GLY A 72 9.87 -17.49 -8.65
N GLU A 73 9.96 -18.82 -8.68
CA GLU A 73 10.49 -19.58 -9.82
C GLU A 73 9.69 -19.30 -11.09
N GLN A 74 8.36 -19.29 -10.99
CA GLN A 74 7.48 -18.98 -12.11
C GLN A 74 7.68 -17.55 -12.62
N LEU A 75 7.78 -16.55 -11.73
CA LEU A 75 8.01 -15.17 -12.12
C LEU A 75 9.36 -14.99 -12.84
N VAL A 76 10.42 -15.62 -12.32
CA VAL A 76 11.75 -15.59 -12.94
C VAL A 76 11.75 -16.30 -14.30
N TYR A 77 11.02 -17.41 -14.42
CA TYR A 77 10.84 -18.13 -15.67
C TYR A 77 10.12 -17.30 -16.73
N GLU A 78 8.96 -16.72 -16.39
CA GLU A 78 8.16 -15.91 -17.32
C GLU A 78 8.89 -14.64 -17.77
N THR A 79 9.61 -14.02 -16.85
CA THR A 79 10.44 -12.86 -17.18
C THR A 79 11.69 -13.25 -17.96
N GLY A 80 12.13 -14.51 -17.93
CA GLY A 80 13.35 -14.97 -18.58
C GLY A 80 14.61 -14.28 -18.04
N VAL A 81 14.63 -13.94 -16.75
CA VAL A 81 15.83 -13.49 -16.04
C VAL A 81 16.49 -14.74 -15.46
N THR A 82 17.82 -14.84 -15.52
CA THR A 82 18.55 -16.05 -15.11
C THR A 82 19.70 -15.71 -14.18
N GLY A 83 20.11 -16.65 -13.34
CA GLY A 83 21.29 -16.50 -12.48
C GLY A 83 21.04 -15.73 -11.18
N LEU A 84 19.78 -15.63 -10.75
CA LEU A 84 19.45 -15.09 -9.43
C LEU A 84 19.69 -16.14 -8.34
N PRO A 85 20.24 -15.77 -7.18
CA PRO A 85 20.34 -16.65 -6.01
C PRO A 85 18.96 -17.12 -5.54
N SER A 86 18.90 -18.33 -4.97
CA SER A 86 17.65 -18.94 -4.49
C SER A 86 16.88 -18.05 -3.50
N GLU A 87 17.59 -17.32 -2.66
CA GLU A 87 17.03 -16.44 -1.64
C GLU A 87 16.38 -15.20 -2.25
N ILE A 88 16.90 -14.71 -3.38
CA ILE A 88 16.25 -13.64 -4.15
C ILE A 88 14.97 -14.15 -4.78
N ILE A 89 14.98 -15.39 -5.28
CA ILE A 89 13.79 -16.05 -5.83
C ILE A 89 12.71 -16.20 -4.76
N ASP A 90 13.08 -16.59 -3.53
CA ASP A 90 12.16 -16.65 -2.39
C ASP A 90 11.55 -15.29 -2.05
N LEU A 91 12.37 -14.23 -2.04
CA LEU A 91 11.89 -12.88 -1.79
C LEU A 91 10.90 -12.42 -2.89
N LEU A 92 11.21 -12.69 -4.16
CA LEU A 92 10.29 -12.41 -5.27
C LEU A 92 8.99 -13.19 -5.14
N GLY A 93 9.04 -14.44 -4.69
CA GLY A 93 7.85 -15.27 -4.46
C GLY A 93 6.87 -14.67 -3.46
N ARG A 94 7.36 -13.91 -2.47
CA ARG A 94 6.51 -13.23 -1.48
C ARG A 94 5.61 -12.16 -2.09
N PHE A 95 5.91 -11.66 -3.29
CA PHE A 95 5.02 -10.77 -4.03
C PHE A 95 3.64 -11.39 -4.28
N LYS A 96 3.52 -12.73 -4.30
CA LYS A 96 2.23 -13.42 -4.44
C LYS A 96 1.21 -13.00 -3.38
N PHE A 97 1.68 -12.72 -2.16
CA PHE A 97 0.84 -12.35 -1.03
C PHE A 97 0.86 -10.86 -0.74
N ARG A 98 1.44 -10.06 -1.65
CA ARG A 98 1.55 -8.60 -1.49
C ARG A 98 0.77 -7.88 -2.58
N THR A 99 0.11 -6.82 -2.16
CA THR A 99 -0.65 -5.91 -3.01
C THR A 99 -0.13 -4.50 -2.82
N SER A 100 -0.04 -3.73 -3.90
CA SER A 100 0.32 -2.31 -3.89
C SER A 100 -0.78 -1.55 -4.63
N TYR A 101 -1.51 -0.66 -3.92
CA TYR A 101 -2.67 0.07 -4.44
C TYR A 101 -3.71 -0.84 -5.13
N GLY A 102 -4.05 -1.97 -4.51
CA GLY A 102 -5.02 -2.93 -5.06
C GLY A 102 -4.46 -3.90 -6.11
N GLN A 103 -3.27 -3.65 -6.67
CA GLN A 103 -2.64 -4.55 -7.65
C GLN A 103 -1.76 -5.60 -6.98
N ASN A 104 -1.86 -6.87 -7.40
CA ASN A 104 -0.93 -7.90 -6.97
C ASN A 104 0.49 -7.63 -7.49
N MET A 105 1.49 -7.79 -6.63
CA MET A 105 2.87 -7.47 -6.96
C MET A 105 3.48 -8.39 -8.03
N ILE A 106 3.09 -9.67 -8.14
CA ILE A 106 3.57 -10.56 -9.21
C ILE A 106 3.14 -10.00 -10.57
N ALA A 107 1.86 -9.65 -10.70
CA ALA A 107 1.29 -9.13 -11.94
C ALA A 107 1.95 -7.78 -12.32
N HIS A 108 2.03 -6.85 -11.36
CA HIS A 108 2.72 -5.57 -11.55
C HIS A 108 4.16 -5.77 -12.03
N THR A 109 4.95 -6.56 -11.31
CA THR A 109 6.37 -6.77 -11.65
C THR A 109 6.53 -7.41 -13.03
N LEU A 110 5.69 -8.39 -13.40
CA LEU A 110 5.73 -9.01 -14.72
C LEU A 110 5.45 -8.00 -15.83
N GLU A 111 4.48 -7.11 -15.63
CA GLU A 111 4.14 -6.05 -16.58
C GLU A 111 5.26 -5.03 -16.72
N VAL A 112 5.84 -4.57 -15.60
CA VAL A 112 7.00 -3.67 -15.59
C VAL A 112 8.16 -4.29 -16.38
N VAL A 113 8.45 -5.58 -16.19
CA VAL A 113 9.50 -6.27 -16.95
C VAL A 113 9.18 -6.34 -18.45
N ASN A 114 7.92 -6.62 -18.82
CA ASN A 114 7.51 -6.69 -20.22
C ASN A 114 7.59 -5.33 -20.92
N ILE A 115 7.15 -4.26 -20.26
CA ILE A 115 7.24 -2.89 -20.77
C ILE A 115 8.71 -2.48 -20.88
N GLY A 116 9.50 -2.66 -19.81
CA GLY A 116 10.92 -2.31 -19.79
C GLY A 116 11.71 -3.05 -20.87
N LYS A 117 11.42 -4.34 -21.10
CA LYS A 117 12.01 -5.11 -22.20
C LYS A 117 11.73 -4.47 -23.56
N VAL A 118 10.49 -4.07 -23.84
CA VAL A 118 10.13 -3.44 -25.13
C VAL A 118 10.88 -2.12 -25.28
N LEU A 119 10.83 -1.26 -24.26
CA LEU A 119 11.53 0.04 -24.28
C LEU A 119 13.04 -0.12 -24.48
N ALA A 120 13.67 -1.09 -23.82
CA ALA A 120 15.09 -1.35 -23.97
C ALA A 120 15.48 -1.77 -25.40
N ASN A 121 14.63 -2.55 -26.08
CA ASN A 121 14.87 -2.93 -27.47
C ASN A 121 14.73 -1.73 -28.41
N GLU A 122 13.72 -0.89 -28.23
CA GLU A 122 13.49 0.30 -29.07
C GLU A 122 14.60 1.34 -28.92
N ILE A 123 15.10 1.55 -27.70
CA ILE A 123 16.19 2.51 -27.42
C ILE A 123 17.58 1.93 -27.71
N GLY A 124 17.71 0.60 -27.82
CA GLY A 124 18.98 -0.07 -28.08
C GLY A 124 19.89 -0.18 -26.85
N THR A 125 19.33 -0.33 -25.65
CA THR A 125 20.10 -0.50 -24.40
C THR A 125 20.27 -1.98 -24.03
N ASP A 126 20.97 -2.27 -22.92
CA ASP A 126 21.12 -3.64 -22.44
C ASP A 126 19.81 -4.17 -21.85
N VAL A 127 19.06 -4.89 -22.69
CA VAL A 127 17.79 -5.53 -22.35
C VAL A 127 17.91 -6.46 -21.14
N LYS A 128 19.05 -7.12 -20.92
CA LYS A 128 19.21 -8.03 -19.78
C LYS A 128 19.25 -7.26 -18.47
N ILE A 129 19.94 -6.11 -18.45
CA ILE A 129 20.02 -5.24 -17.28
C ILE A 129 18.65 -4.64 -16.97
N VAL A 130 17.94 -4.11 -17.98
CA VAL A 130 16.62 -3.52 -17.79
C VAL A 130 15.62 -4.55 -17.25
N LYS A 131 15.58 -5.76 -17.82
CA LYS A 131 14.71 -6.84 -17.33
C LYS A 131 15.00 -7.22 -15.88
N ALA A 132 16.27 -7.38 -15.53
CA ALA A 132 16.66 -7.73 -14.16
C ALA A 132 16.34 -6.59 -13.18
N ALA A 133 16.61 -5.34 -13.55
CA ALA A 133 16.29 -4.18 -12.71
C ALA A 133 14.77 -4.01 -12.53
N CYS A 134 13.99 -4.17 -13.60
CA CYS A 134 12.52 -4.17 -13.55
C CYS A 134 11.97 -5.29 -12.66
N LEU A 135 12.53 -6.49 -12.72
CA LEU A 135 12.11 -7.61 -11.87
C LEU A 135 12.36 -7.31 -10.38
N LEU A 136 13.44 -6.58 -10.08
CA LEU A 136 13.92 -6.36 -8.73
C LEU A 136 13.53 -5.00 -8.12
N HIS A 137 12.89 -4.09 -8.89
CA HIS A 137 12.59 -2.70 -8.48
C HIS A 137 11.92 -2.57 -7.11
N ASP A 138 10.96 -3.46 -6.84
CA ASP A 138 10.17 -3.40 -5.62
C ASP A 138 10.55 -4.47 -4.59
N ILE A 139 11.70 -5.15 -4.73
CA ILE A 139 12.06 -6.28 -3.86
C ILE A 139 12.17 -5.87 -2.38
N GLY A 140 12.57 -4.61 -2.12
CA GLY A 140 12.64 -4.09 -0.76
C GLY A 140 11.29 -3.97 -0.07
N LYS A 141 10.17 -3.88 -0.82
CA LYS A 141 8.81 -3.83 -0.24
C LYS A 141 8.54 -5.03 0.67
N VAL A 142 9.16 -6.18 0.39
CA VAL A 142 8.98 -7.41 1.17
C VAL A 142 9.44 -7.26 2.64
N LEU A 143 10.36 -6.34 2.93
CA LEU A 143 10.98 -6.20 4.26
C LEU A 143 10.73 -4.83 4.93
N THR A 144 9.91 -3.93 4.33
CA THR A 144 9.70 -2.56 4.84
C THR A 144 9.07 -2.47 6.23
N ALA A 145 8.35 -3.51 6.68
CA ALA A 145 7.69 -3.48 7.99
C ALA A 145 8.69 -3.60 9.16
N ASP A 146 9.84 -4.24 8.91
CA ASP A 146 10.80 -4.62 9.94
C ASP A 146 12.13 -3.83 9.83
N THR A 147 12.25 -2.90 8.89
CA THR A 147 13.51 -2.22 8.56
C THR A 147 13.27 -0.74 8.23
N GLU A 148 14.05 0.15 8.86
CA GLU A 148 14.04 1.58 8.55
C GLU A 148 14.67 1.86 7.16
N GLY A 149 14.05 2.75 6.39
CA GLY A 149 14.52 3.16 5.06
C GLY A 149 13.42 3.07 3.98
N SER A 150 13.69 3.66 2.81
CA SER A 150 12.81 3.47 1.64
C SER A 150 12.97 2.06 1.06
N HIS A 151 11.97 1.55 0.33
CA HIS A 151 12.07 0.22 -0.26
C HIS A 151 13.17 0.13 -1.33
N THR A 152 13.54 1.24 -1.96
CA THR A 152 14.65 1.29 -2.92
C THR A 152 15.98 1.03 -2.21
N GLN A 153 16.22 1.68 -1.06
CA GLN A 153 17.41 1.52 -0.23
C GLN A 153 17.50 0.09 0.32
N ILE A 154 16.41 -0.39 0.93
CA ILE A 154 16.33 -1.76 1.46
C ILE A 154 16.58 -2.78 0.35
N GLY A 155 15.97 -2.58 -0.82
CA GLY A 155 16.19 -3.41 -2.00
C GLY A 155 17.65 -3.43 -2.43
N ALA A 156 18.28 -2.26 -2.55
CA ALA A 156 19.68 -2.14 -2.96
C ALA A 156 20.62 -2.88 -1.98
N ASP A 157 20.41 -2.75 -0.68
CA ASP A 157 21.24 -3.40 0.34
C ASP A 157 21.09 -4.92 0.33
N ILE A 158 19.87 -5.43 0.13
CA ILE A 158 19.64 -6.87 -0.07
C ILE A 158 20.44 -7.35 -1.28
N LEU A 159 20.30 -6.68 -2.43
CA LEU A 159 20.92 -7.11 -3.67
C LEU A 159 22.47 -7.05 -3.60
N ARG A 160 23.04 -6.06 -2.89
CA ARG A 160 24.49 -5.99 -2.62
C ARG A 160 24.97 -7.18 -1.82
N ARG A 161 24.25 -7.59 -0.76
CA ARG A 161 24.61 -8.78 0.04
C ARG A 161 24.65 -10.05 -0.80
N TYR A 162 23.75 -10.17 -1.77
CA TYR A 162 23.70 -11.29 -2.71
C TYR A 162 24.58 -11.11 -3.95
N LYS A 163 25.46 -10.10 -3.98
CA LYS A 163 26.44 -9.84 -5.04
C LYS A 163 25.81 -9.66 -6.43
N ILE A 164 24.60 -9.11 -6.49
CA ILE A 164 23.97 -8.71 -7.75
C ILE A 164 24.77 -7.54 -8.34
N SER A 165 24.84 -7.48 -9.68
CA SER A 165 25.62 -6.45 -10.39
C SER A 165 25.19 -5.04 -9.99
N GLU A 166 26.15 -4.17 -9.70
CA GLU A 166 25.89 -2.77 -9.32
C GLU A 166 25.13 -2.01 -10.42
N ARG A 167 25.31 -2.36 -11.71
CA ARG A 167 24.52 -1.75 -12.80
C ARG A 167 23.02 -2.03 -12.66
N ILE A 168 22.65 -3.25 -12.25
CA ILE A 168 21.25 -3.63 -11.99
C ILE A 168 20.75 -2.87 -10.76
N ILE A 169 21.55 -2.83 -9.69
CA ILE A 169 21.19 -2.18 -8.43
C ILE A 169 20.95 -0.68 -8.65
N GLN A 170 21.81 0.02 -9.38
CA GLN A 170 21.66 1.46 -9.65
C GLN A 170 20.46 1.79 -10.54
N ALA A 171 20.23 0.98 -11.58
CA ALA A 171 19.06 1.12 -12.44
C ALA A 171 17.76 0.89 -11.65
N MET A 172 17.78 -0.08 -10.75
CA MET A 172 16.69 -0.41 -9.84
C MET A 172 16.46 0.72 -8.82
N GLU A 173 17.50 1.17 -8.10
CA GLU A 173 17.39 2.09 -6.96
C GLU A 173 16.87 3.50 -7.34
N SER A 174 17.10 3.93 -8.58
CA SER A 174 16.67 5.25 -9.07
C SER A 174 15.22 5.31 -9.59
N HIS A 175 14.47 4.20 -9.57
CA HIS A 175 13.15 4.13 -10.23
C HIS A 175 12.07 5.06 -9.63
N HIS A 176 12.24 5.56 -8.41
CA HIS A 176 11.38 6.58 -7.80
C HIS A 176 12.04 7.96 -7.68
N GLU A 177 13.15 8.19 -8.38
CA GLU A 177 13.87 9.47 -8.40
C GLU A 177 14.37 9.95 -7.02
N GLU A 178 14.39 9.06 -6.01
CA GLU A 178 15.03 9.31 -4.71
C GLU A 178 16.55 9.52 -4.86
N LYS A 179 17.12 8.95 -5.94
CA LYS A 179 18.48 9.23 -6.41
C LYS A 179 18.42 9.63 -7.89
N PRO A 180 19.34 10.50 -8.34
CA PRO A 180 19.46 10.83 -9.76
C PRO A 180 19.69 9.58 -10.60
N PHE A 181 19.13 9.56 -11.81
CA PHE A 181 19.41 8.51 -12.78
C PHE A 181 20.89 8.50 -13.15
N THR A 182 21.55 7.35 -12.97
CA THR A 182 22.96 7.15 -13.36
C THR A 182 23.11 6.44 -14.70
N SER A 183 22.01 6.00 -15.30
CA SER A 183 21.98 5.21 -16.54
C SER A 183 20.65 5.37 -17.28
N ILE A 184 20.66 5.11 -18.59
CA ILE A 184 19.43 5.06 -19.39
C ILE A 184 18.54 3.92 -18.89
N GLU A 185 19.14 2.80 -18.49
CA GLU A 185 18.43 1.64 -17.92
C GLU A 185 17.59 2.04 -16.70
N GLY A 186 18.08 2.92 -15.82
CA GLY A 186 17.30 3.42 -14.69
C GLY A 186 16.09 4.27 -15.10
N ILE A 187 16.24 5.10 -16.13
CA ILE A 187 15.13 5.87 -16.71
C ILE A 187 14.08 4.91 -17.28
N LEU A 188 14.50 3.85 -17.97
CA LEU A 188 13.57 2.86 -18.54
C LEU A 188 12.82 2.08 -17.46
N VAL A 189 13.45 1.76 -16.34
CA VAL A 189 12.80 1.10 -15.20
C VAL A 189 11.73 2.02 -14.59
N ASN A 190 12.06 3.29 -14.34
CA ASN A 190 11.10 4.31 -13.86
C ASN A 190 9.90 4.44 -14.81
N VAL A 191 10.15 4.59 -16.12
CA VAL A 191 9.09 4.72 -17.12
C VAL A 191 8.23 3.46 -17.17
N ALA A 192 8.83 2.27 -17.10
CA ALA A 192 8.08 1.01 -17.10
C ALA A 192 7.19 0.85 -15.85
N ASP A 193 7.69 1.22 -14.66
CA ASP A 193 6.91 1.23 -13.42
C ASP A 193 5.73 2.22 -13.50
N ALA A 194 6.00 3.44 -13.97
CA ALA A 194 4.99 4.47 -14.14
C ALA A 194 3.89 4.05 -15.14
N ILE A 195 4.27 3.48 -16.28
CA ILE A 195 3.30 2.98 -17.28
C ILE A 195 2.46 1.84 -16.67
N SER A 196 3.09 0.88 -15.98
CA SER A 196 2.37 -0.23 -15.35
C SER A 196 1.28 0.27 -14.39
N GLY A 197 1.66 1.22 -13.53
CA GLY A 197 0.78 1.78 -12.50
C GLY A 197 -0.27 2.78 -12.99
N ALA A 198 -0.05 3.45 -14.13
CA ALA A 198 -0.97 4.45 -14.69
C ALA A 198 -2.10 3.83 -15.53
N ARG A 199 -2.06 2.52 -15.81
CA ARG A 199 -3.11 1.87 -16.62
C ARG A 199 -4.46 1.91 -15.91
N PRO A 200 -5.55 2.25 -16.62
CA PRO A 200 -6.90 2.17 -16.08
C PRO A 200 -7.19 0.78 -15.50
N GLY A 201 -7.61 0.73 -14.25
CA GLY A 201 -7.91 -0.53 -13.54
C GLY A 201 -6.71 -1.29 -12.98
N ALA A 202 -5.46 -0.85 -13.20
CA ALA A 202 -4.28 -1.49 -12.61
C ALA A 202 -4.21 -1.26 -11.10
N ARG A 203 -4.46 -0.02 -10.67
CA ARG A 203 -4.57 0.34 -9.25
C ARG A 203 -6.04 0.54 -8.90
N TYR A 204 -6.53 -0.28 -7.98
CA TYR A 204 -7.86 -0.15 -7.41
C TYR A 204 -7.69 0.58 -6.07
N GLU A 205 -7.69 1.91 -6.10
CA GLU A 205 -8.17 2.63 -4.93
C GLU A 205 -9.67 2.35 -4.84
N ASP A 206 -10.14 1.98 -3.65
CA ASP A 206 -11.56 1.83 -3.38
C ASP A 206 -12.22 3.20 -3.52
N TYR A 207 -12.60 3.53 -4.76
CA TYR A 207 -13.15 4.81 -5.15
C TYR A 207 -14.43 5.10 -4.37
N GLU A 208 -15.26 4.08 -4.12
CA GLU A 208 -16.46 4.23 -3.32
C GLU A 208 -16.12 4.60 -1.88
N SER A 209 -15.19 3.90 -1.23
CA SER A 209 -14.75 4.27 0.12
C SER A 209 -14.04 5.62 0.16
N TYR A 210 -13.32 6.01 -0.90
CA TYR A 210 -12.71 7.33 -1.00
C TYR A 210 -13.78 8.42 -1.09
N VAL A 211 -14.73 8.30 -2.02
CA VAL A 211 -15.86 9.24 -2.19
C VAL A 211 -16.67 9.30 -0.90
N LYS A 212 -17.03 8.16 -0.33
CA LYS A 212 -17.79 8.09 0.93
C LYS A 212 -17.08 8.84 2.06
N ARG A 213 -15.75 8.69 2.18
CA ARG A 213 -14.95 9.37 3.19
C ARG A 213 -14.89 10.88 2.99
N ILE A 214 -14.68 11.33 1.75
CA ILE A 214 -14.70 12.75 1.39
C ILE A 214 -16.07 13.35 1.71
N SER A 215 -17.14 12.66 1.32
CA SER A 215 -18.52 13.07 1.62
C SER A 215 -18.81 13.07 3.12
N GLU A 216 -18.30 12.10 3.90
CA GLU A 216 -18.44 12.08 5.36
C GLU A 216 -17.77 13.31 6.01
N LEU A 217 -16.56 13.69 5.59
CA LEU A 217 -15.89 14.91 6.07
C LEU A 217 -16.72 16.17 5.78
N GLU A 218 -17.24 16.28 4.56
CA GLU A 218 -18.09 17.40 4.14
C GLU A 218 -19.40 17.45 4.91
N ASN A 219 -20.03 16.29 5.14
CA ASN A 219 -21.30 16.15 5.85
C ASN A 219 -21.16 16.46 7.34
N ILE A 220 -20.08 16.01 8.00
CA ILE A 220 -19.80 16.35 9.39
C ILE A 220 -19.71 17.86 9.53
N ALA A 221 -18.91 18.51 8.69
CA ALA A 221 -18.78 19.97 8.72
C ALA A 221 -20.09 20.69 8.38
N ALA A 222 -20.86 20.20 7.40
CA ALA A 222 -22.13 20.80 6.98
C ALA A 222 -23.24 20.68 8.04
N SER A 223 -23.12 19.73 8.97
CA SER A 223 -24.11 19.50 10.03
C SER A 223 -24.08 20.55 11.16
N PHE A 224 -23.04 21.39 11.22
CA PHE A 224 -22.96 22.44 12.23
C PHE A 224 -23.82 23.66 11.85
N ASP A 225 -24.52 24.24 12.83
CA ASP A 225 -25.35 25.43 12.58
C ASP A 225 -24.52 26.63 12.13
N GLY A 226 -25.08 27.42 11.22
CA GLY A 226 -24.41 28.57 10.60
C GLY A 226 -23.47 28.23 9.44
N VAL A 227 -23.24 26.96 9.11
CA VAL A 227 -22.49 26.54 7.91
C VAL A 227 -23.37 26.67 6.66
N GLU A 228 -22.84 27.30 5.62
CA GLU A 228 -23.48 27.43 4.31
C GLU A 228 -22.98 26.37 3.31
N LYS A 229 -21.65 26.19 3.23
CA LYS A 229 -21.01 25.26 2.28
C LYS A 229 -19.78 24.62 2.88
N THR A 230 -19.47 23.42 2.44
CA THR A 230 -18.27 22.67 2.84
C THR A 230 -17.58 22.07 1.63
N PHE A 231 -16.26 21.98 1.69
CA PHE A 231 -15.42 21.39 0.65
C PHE A 231 -14.29 20.61 1.28
N ALA A 232 -14.13 19.35 0.92
CA ALA A 232 -12.95 18.56 1.25
C ALA A 232 -11.93 18.67 0.10
N LEU A 233 -10.78 19.27 0.39
CA LEU A 233 -9.69 19.56 -0.53
C LEU A 233 -8.49 18.65 -0.27
N GLN A 234 -7.56 18.57 -1.23
CA GLN A 234 -6.30 17.83 -1.10
C GLN A 234 -6.49 16.38 -0.65
N ALA A 235 -7.40 15.65 -1.30
CA ALA A 235 -7.75 14.28 -0.93
C ALA A 235 -8.20 14.12 0.54
N GLY A 236 -8.91 15.13 1.05
CA GLY A 236 -9.48 15.13 2.41
C GLY A 236 -8.51 15.59 3.50
N ARG A 237 -7.31 16.10 3.14
CA ARG A 237 -6.35 16.68 4.11
C ARG A 237 -6.72 18.10 4.55
N GLU A 238 -7.63 18.75 3.84
CA GLU A 238 -8.18 20.04 4.25
C GLU A 238 -9.70 20.03 4.09
N VAL A 239 -10.42 20.51 5.11
CA VAL A 239 -11.86 20.78 5.05
C VAL A 239 -12.06 22.29 5.15
N ARG A 240 -12.61 22.88 4.09
CA ARG A 240 -12.91 24.30 4.01
C ARG A 240 -14.40 24.53 4.17
N VAL A 241 -14.75 25.43 5.08
CA VAL A 241 -16.11 25.65 5.53
C VAL A 241 -16.46 27.12 5.34
N ILE A 242 -17.52 27.40 4.60
CA ILE A 242 -18.06 28.75 4.41
C ILE A 242 -19.26 28.90 5.32
N VAL A 243 -19.27 29.94 6.14
CA VAL A 243 -20.35 30.22 7.10
C VAL A 243 -21.20 31.40 6.67
N ILE A 244 -22.45 31.40 7.13
CA ILE A 244 -23.39 32.52 6.95
C ILE A 244 -22.98 33.65 7.90
N PRO A 245 -22.49 34.80 7.40
CA PRO A 245 -21.91 35.86 8.24
C PRO A 245 -22.87 36.47 9.25
N GLN A 246 -24.18 36.38 9.00
CA GLN A 246 -25.24 36.88 9.88
C GLN A 246 -25.54 35.93 11.04
N LYS A 247 -25.17 34.65 10.94
CA LYS A 247 -25.39 33.64 11.98
C LYS A 247 -24.15 33.37 12.83
N VAL A 248 -22.96 33.50 12.24
CA VAL A 248 -21.69 33.22 12.90
C VAL A 248 -20.89 34.51 13.02
N ASP A 249 -20.53 34.89 14.25
CA ASP A 249 -19.66 36.01 14.56
C ASP A 249 -18.18 35.59 14.58
N ASP A 250 -17.27 36.55 14.78
CA ASP A 250 -15.83 36.28 14.66
C ASP A 250 -15.31 35.29 15.71
N ASN A 251 -15.88 35.30 16.91
CA ASN A 251 -15.57 34.31 17.95
C ASN A 251 -16.16 32.93 17.59
N GLY A 252 -17.38 32.91 17.04
CA GLY A 252 -18.07 31.71 16.59
C GLY A 252 -17.28 30.93 15.54
N ILE A 253 -16.55 31.60 14.64
CA ILE A 253 -15.67 30.96 13.65
C ILE A 253 -14.63 30.07 14.33
N VAL A 254 -13.99 30.55 15.40
CA VAL A 254 -12.93 29.82 16.11
C VAL A 254 -13.52 28.60 16.81
N THR A 255 -14.66 28.77 17.49
CA THR A 255 -15.38 27.67 18.15
C THR A 255 -15.84 26.62 17.14
N LEU A 256 -16.35 27.05 15.99
CA LEU A 256 -16.82 26.18 14.92
C LEU A 256 -15.67 25.37 14.30
N ALA A 257 -14.54 26.02 13.99
CA ALA A 257 -13.35 25.36 13.46
C ALA A 257 -12.85 24.26 14.40
N HIS A 258 -12.79 24.56 15.70
CA HIS A 258 -12.37 23.59 16.72
C HIS A 258 -13.38 22.44 16.87
N GLY A 259 -14.68 22.75 16.89
CA GLY A 259 -15.74 21.74 17.00
C GLY A 259 -15.76 20.77 15.82
N ILE A 260 -15.61 21.29 14.60
CA ILE A 260 -15.56 20.47 13.37
C ILE A 260 -14.30 19.59 13.39
N ALA A 261 -13.13 20.16 13.70
CA ALA A 261 -11.88 19.39 13.76
C ALA A 261 -11.94 18.25 14.80
N LYS A 262 -12.51 18.53 15.98
CA LYS A 262 -12.70 17.53 17.03
C LYS A 262 -13.65 16.41 16.57
N ARG A 263 -14.78 16.78 15.97
CA ARG A 263 -15.77 15.79 15.53
C ARG A 263 -15.26 14.90 14.39
N ILE A 264 -14.49 15.47 13.46
CA ILE A 264 -13.77 14.69 12.43
C ILE A 264 -12.79 13.71 13.08
N HIS A 265 -12.04 14.15 14.09
CA HIS A 265 -11.11 13.28 14.81
C HIS A 265 -11.82 12.12 15.53
N ASP A 266 -12.98 12.38 16.13
CA ASP A 266 -13.73 11.41 16.91
C ASP A 266 -14.52 10.41 16.02
N GLU A 267 -15.06 10.87 14.88
CA GLU A 267 -15.97 10.08 14.03
C GLU A 267 -15.29 9.45 12.79
N VAL A 268 -14.16 9.99 12.31
CA VAL A 268 -13.53 9.55 11.06
C VAL A 268 -12.12 9.02 11.30
N VAL A 269 -11.90 7.76 10.94
CA VAL A 269 -10.55 7.17 10.94
C VAL A 269 -9.77 7.70 9.74
N TYR A 270 -8.89 8.68 9.97
CA TYR A 270 -8.09 9.32 8.92
C TYR A 270 -6.58 9.16 9.17
N PRO A 271 -5.80 8.65 8.20
CA PRO A 271 -4.35 8.60 8.32
C PRO A 271 -3.74 9.99 8.14
N GLY A 272 -3.27 10.59 9.24
CA GLY A 272 -2.60 11.89 9.26
C GLY A 272 -3.48 13.02 9.79
N MET A 273 -3.09 14.27 9.53
CA MET A 273 -3.79 15.45 10.02
C MET A 273 -4.75 16.01 8.97
N VAL A 274 -5.96 16.39 9.40
CA VAL A 274 -6.94 17.13 8.60
C VAL A 274 -6.99 18.58 9.07
N LYS A 275 -6.69 19.51 8.17
CA LYS A 275 -6.74 20.95 8.46
C LYS A 275 -8.16 21.47 8.24
N VAL A 276 -8.78 22.06 9.26
CA VAL A 276 -10.10 22.72 9.12
C VAL A 276 -9.89 24.22 8.97
N THR A 277 -10.46 24.80 7.91
CA THR A 277 -10.44 26.25 7.65
C THR A 277 -11.85 26.78 7.52
N VAL A 278 -12.26 27.64 8.46
CA VAL A 278 -13.59 28.29 8.43
C VAL A 278 -13.44 29.70 7.89
N ILE A 279 -14.27 30.06 6.90
CA ILE A 279 -14.24 31.33 6.19
C ILE A 279 -15.58 32.01 6.36
N ARG A 280 -15.56 33.22 6.93
CA ARG A 280 -16.68 34.15 6.96
C ARG A 280 -16.38 35.29 6.00
N GLU A 281 -17.21 35.47 4.99
CA GLU A 281 -17.01 36.49 3.96
C GLU A 281 -18.22 37.41 3.88
N ASN A 282 -17.99 38.72 4.02
CA ASN A 282 -19.01 39.73 3.76
C ASN A 282 -18.58 40.56 2.54
N ARG A 283 -19.45 40.67 1.53
CA ARG A 283 -19.16 41.41 0.29
C ARG A 283 -20.08 42.62 0.18
N ALA A 284 -19.48 43.81 0.17
CA ALA A 284 -20.14 45.05 -0.24
C ALA A 284 -19.55 45.48 -1.59
N VAL A 285 -20.41 45.74 -2.57
CA VAL A 285 -20.01 46.15 -3.91
C VAL A 285 -20.73 47.44 -4.24
N GLU A 286 -19.97 48.48 -4.58
CA GLU A 286 -20.47 49.76 -5.07
C GLU A 286 -19.89 50.03 -6.46
N VAL A 287 -20.70 50.60 -7.33
CA VAL A 287 -20.28 50.98 -8.69
C VAL A 287 -20.37 52.48 -8.81
N ALA A 288 -19.21 53.14 -8.75
CA ALA A 288 -19.12 54.56 -9.07
C ALA A 288 -19.39 54.77 -10.57
N LYS A 289 -20.26 55.72 -10.91
CA LYS A 289 -20.42 56.24 -12.26
C LYS A 289 -19.74 57.60 -12.36
#